data_AF-L9ZP55-F1
#
_entry.id   AF-L9ZP55-F1
#
_cell.length_a   1.000
_cell.length_b   1.000
_cell.length_c   1.000
_cell.angle_alpha   90.00
_cell.angle_beta   90.00
_cell.angle_gamma   90.00
#
_symmetry.space_group_name_H-M   'P 1'
#
loop_
_entity.id
_entity.type
_entity.pdbx_description
1 polymer ?
#
loop_
_entity_poly.entity_id
_entity_poly.type
_entity_poly.pdbx_seq_one_letter_code
_entity_poly.pdbx_strand_id
1 'polypeptide(L)' 'VFAPYDHAHNARIDDDLYNQRSICETVNSVIKRSYGSAVRARAWFRQFREIALTAAVYNVEQAIKQ' A
#
# COMPACT_ATOMS: atom_id res chain seq x y z
N VAL A 1 28.87 -3.74 -9.99
CA VAL A 1 29.39 -2.63 -9.17
C VAL A 1 28.44 -2.48 -7.99
N PHE A 2 28.85 -2.88 -6.79
CA PHE A 2 28.06 -2.71 -5.57
C PHE A 2 28.17 -1.24 -5.17
N ALA A 3 27.11 -0.47 -5.37
CA ALA A 3 27.09 0.93 -4.95
C ALA A 3 26.96 0.98 -3.42
N PRO A 4 27.79 1.74 -2.69
CA PRO A 4 27.67 1.86 -1.22
C PRO A 4 26.32 2.45 -0.75
N TYR A 5 25.54 3.02 -1.67
CA TYR A 5 24.18 3.51 -1.42
C TYR A 5 23.15 2.39 -1.19
N ASP A 6 23.40 1.18 -1.71
CA ASP A 6 22.48 0.03 -1.55
C ASP A 6 22.44 -0.47 -0.10
N HIS A 7 23.56 -0.39 0.61
CA HIS A 7 23.66 -0.89 1.98
C HIS A 7 22.84 -0.05 2.97
N ALA A 8 22.79 1.28 2.78
CA ALA A 8 22.01 2.17 3.62
C ALA A 8 20.49 2.01 3.42
N HIS A 9 20.04 1.60 2.23
CA HIS A 9 18.63 1.37 1.94
C HIS A 9 18.12 0.07 2.59
N ASN A 10 18.97 -0.96 2.61
CA ASN A 10 18.65 -2.24 3.24
C ASN A 10 18.75 -2.22 4.77
N ALA A 11 19.45 -1.24 5.35
CA ALA A 11 19.58 -1.12 6.81
C ALA A 11 18.26 -0.82 7.56
N ARG A 12 17.21 -0.39 6.86
CA ARG A 12 15.85 -0.19 7.42
C ARG A 12 14.90 -1.35 7.10
N ILE A 13 15.35 -2.34 6.35
CA ILE A 13 14.56 -3.53 6.02
C ILE A 13 14.60 -4.46 7.22
N ASP A 14 13.46 -4.59 7.88
CA ASP A 14 13.24 -5.62 8.88
C ASP A 14 12.93 -6.94 8.14
N ASP A 15 13.84 -7.91 8.20
CA ASP A 15 13.76 -9.19 7.48
C ASP A 15 12.47 -9.97 7.85
N ASP A 16 12.02 -9.88 9.11
CA ASP A 16 10.79 -10.54 9.56
C ASP A 16 9.54 -9.92 8.93
N LEU A 17 9.56 -8.59 8.70
CA LEU A 17 8.46 -7.87 8.08
C LEU A 17 8.56 -7.81 6.55
N TYR A 18 9.75 -8.00 5.98
CA TYR A 18 10.01 -7.88 4.55
C TYR A 18 9.19 -8.87 3.72
N ASN A 19 8.98 -10.09 4.26
CA ASN A 19 8.15 -11.12 3.64
C ASN A 19 6.69 -10.67 3.41
N GLN A 20 6.22 -9.65 4.13
CA GLN A 20 4.86 -9.12 3.99
C GLN A 20 4.74 -8.05 2.89
N ARG A 21 5.87 -7.54 2.36
CA ARG A 21 5.86 -6.50 1.33
C ARG A 21 5.09 -6.93 0.08
N SER A 22 5.33 -8.15 -0.40
CA SER A 22 4.66 -8.70 -1.58
C SER A 22 3.13 -8.79 -1.38
N ILE A 23 2.69 -9.11 -0.16
CA ILE A 23 1.27 -9.17 0.20
C ILE A 23 0.67 -7.75 0.18
N CYS A 24 1.33 -6.77 0.80
CA CYS A 24 0.89 -5.38 0.78
C CYS A 24 0.82 -4.81 -0.66
N GLU A 25 1.81 -5.11 -1.49
CA GLU A 25 1.83 -4.71 -2.91
C GLU A 25 0.68 -5.35 -3.69
N THR A 26 0.38 -6.62 -3.43
CA THR A 26 -0.74 -7.34 -4.05
C THR A 26 -2.08 -6.72 -3.64
N VAL A 27 -2.32 -6.49 -2.35
CA VAL A 27 -3.55 -5.86 -1.84
C VAL A 27 -3.75 -4.47 -2.45
N ASN A 28 -2.70 -3.64 -2.47
CA ASN A 28 -2.74 -2.32 -3.09
C ASN A 28 -3.04 -2.38 -4.60
N SER A 29 -2.53 -3.41 -5.30
CA SER A 29 -2.83 -3.62 -6.72
C SER A 29 -4.30 -3.97 -6.94
N VAL A 30 -4.87 -4.86 -6.11
CA VAL A 30 -6.31 -5.21 -6.17
C VAL A 30 -7.18 -3.99 -5.91
N ILE A 31 -6.90 -3.24 -4.85
CA ILE A 31 -7.66 -2.02 -4.51
C ILE A 31 -7.66 -1.03 -5.69
N LYS A 32 -6.49 -0.78 -6.30
CA LYS A 32 -6.39 0.13 -7.46
C LYS A 32 -7.15 -0.36 -8.69
N ARG A 33 -7.22 -1.68 -8.92
CA ARG A 33 -7.98 -2.26 -10.03
C ARG A 33 -9.49 -2.19 -9.80
N SER A 34 -9.94 -2.36 -8.56
CA SER A 34 -11.37 -2.35 -8.22
C SER A 34 -11.95 -0.93 -8.08
N TYR A 35 -11.21 -0.01 -7.45
CA TYR A 35 -11.71 1.32 -7.09
C TYR A 35 -11.11 2.45 -7.94
N GLY A 36 -10.14 2.13 -8.81
CA GLY A 36 -9.39 3.09 -9.61
C GLY A 36 -8.09 3.53 -8.93
N SER A 37 -7.14 3.98 -9.74
CA SER A 37 -5.81 4.38 -9.30
C SER A 37 -5.68 5.88 -8.99
N ALA A 38 -6.67 6.69 -9.38
CA ALA A 38 -6.61 8.14 -9.29
C ALA A 38 -7.27 8.64 -8.00
N VAL A 39 -6.58 9.54 -7.29
CA VAL A 39 -7.11 10.25 -6.13
C VAL A 39 -7.70 11.58 -6.59
N ARG A 40 -8.98 11.81 -6.31
CA ARG A 40 -9.72 13.00 -6.78
C ARG A 40 -9.54 14.21 -5.87
N ALA A 41 -9.19 13.99 -4.60
CA ALA A 41 -8.95 15.04 -3.64
C ALA A 41 -7.76 15.94 -4.06
N ARG A 42 -7.96 17.26 -3.90
CA ARG A 42 -6.95 18.30 -4.21
C ARG A 42 -6.11 18.70 -2.99
N ALA A 43 -6.65 18.52 -1.79
CA ALA A 43 -5.94 18.82 -0.55
C ALA A 43 -5.25 17.56 -0.02
N TRP A 44 -3.98 17.69 0.39
CA TRP A 44 -3.16 16.56 0.85
C TRP A 44 -3.84 15.70 1.92
N PHE A 45 -4.41 16.33 2.96
CA PHE A 45 -5.13 15.60 4.01
C PHE A 45 -6.36 14.84 3.48
N ARG A 46 -7.04 15.38 2.47
CA ARG A 46 -8.17 14.70 1.82
C ARG A 46 -7.71 13.54 0.93
N GLN A 47 -6.55 13.64 0.30
CA GLN A 47 -5.95 12.54 -0.48
C GLN A 47 -5.63 11.35 0.42
N PHE A 48 -5.02 11.62 1.58
CA PHE A 48 -4.76 10.57 2.57
C PHE A 48 -6.05 9.89 3.03
N ARG A 49 -7.08 10.69 3.37
CA ARG A 49 -8.39 10.15 3.78
C ARG A 49 -9.07 9.37 2.67
N GLU A 50 -8.98 9.80 1.42
CA GLU A 50 -9.54 9.09 0.27
C GLU A 50 -8.92 7.69 0.16
N ILE A 51 -7.60 7.58 0.23
CA ILE A 51 -6.89 6.29 0.21
C ILE A 51 -7.30 5.41 1.41
N ALA A 52 -7.30 5.97 2.62
CA ALA A 52 -7.65 5.25 3.84
C ALA A 52 -9.10 4.74 3.82
N LEU A 53 -10.03 5.55 3.33
CA LEU A 53 -11.45 5.16 3.18
C LEU A 53 -11.60 4.03 2.16
N THR A 54 -10.95 4.13 1.00
CA THR A 54 -10.99 3.06 -0.01
C THR A 54 -10.47 1.73 0.54
N ALA A 55 -9.37 1.75 1.31
CA ALA A 55 -8.84 0.56 1.97
C ALA A 55 -9.81 0.01 3.04
N ALA A 56 -10.44 0.89 3.83
CA ALA A 56 -11.42 0.48 4.83
C ALA A 56 -12.65 -0.17 4.20
N VAL A 57 -13.18 0.40 3.12
CA VAL A 57 -14.31 -0.16 2.36
C VAL A 57 -13.94 -1.52 1.79
N TYR A 58 -12.76 -1.66 1.17
CA TYR A 58 -12.27 -2.94 0.66
C TYR A 58 -12.22 -4.01 1.76
N ASN A 59 -11.72 -3.67 2.95
CA ASN A 59 -11.67 -4.61 4.07
C ASN A 59 -13.07 -5.04 4.55
N VAL A 60 -14.03 -4.11 4.59
CA VAL A 60 -15.43 -4.43 4.96
C VAL A 60 -16.08 -5.33 3.90
N GLU A 61 -15.91 -5.02 2.63
CA GLU A 61 -16.42 -5.87 1.55
C GLU A 61 -15.83 -7.28 1.60
N GLN A 62 -14.53 -7.39 1.90
CA GLN A 62 -13.87 -8.68 2.04
C GLN A 62 -14.35 -9.44 3.27
N ALA A 63 -14.60 -8.76 4.38
CA ALA A 63 -15.14 -9.35 5.60
C ALA A 63 -16.58 -9.87 5.44
N ILE A 64 -17.37 -9.27 4.55
CA ILE A 64 -18.74 -9.73 4.23
C ILE A 64 -18.74 -10.91 3.24
N LYS A 65 -17.75 -10.97 2.34
CA LYS A 65 -17.62 -12.05 1.35
C LYS A 65 -17.10 -13.37 1.94
N GLN A 66 -16.45 -13.31 3.09
CA GLN A 66 -16.00 -14.46 3.89
C GLN A 66 -17.15 -14.95 4.77
#